data_AF-I6ZW09-F1
#
_entry.id   AF-I6ZW09-F1
#
_cell.length_a   1.000
_cell.length_b   1.000
_cell.length_c   1.000
_cell.angle_alpha   90.00
_cell.angle_beta   90.00
_cell.angle_gamma   90.00
#
_symmetry.space_group_name_H-M   'P 1'
#
loop_
_entity.id
_entity.type
_entity.pdbx_description
1 polymer ?
#
loop_
_entity_poly.entity_id
_entity_poly.type
_entity_poly.pdbx_seq_one_letter_code
_entity_poly.pdbx_strand_id
1 'polypeptide(L)'
;MSLEELEMMDQSNPEEFLEKIREKIRMLNSETRILQSRVSTIKHDISTKNASIAENMERIRLNKQLPYLVGNVVEVLDDQSAVVNASTRMSSYLPITGLIPNSELRPGDLVALHKDTNIVFEKLPPDYDMKVGGMVLKSDAKPDETYEDIGGLERQIEELNEAIVLSLTYPERFAKLNIKPPKGVLMYGPPGTGKTLMARACASKTNATFLKLAGPQLVQMYIGDGARLVRDAFALAKEKKPTIIFIDEIDAIGAKRSDSDQTGDREVQRTMLELLNQLDGFSSSEEVKIIAATNRVDILDPALLRSGRLDRKIEFPLPNALGRKRILQIHARKMSVRDDVNFDELARSTEGFNGAQCKAVCVEAGMAALRKEKTEISQNDFMDGIQEVLSRKKSKLLYFT
;
A
#
# COMPACT_ATOMS: atom_id res chain seq x y z
N MET A 1 49.90 -23.56 34.68
CA MET A 1 50.27 -24.72 35.50
C MET A 1 49.11 -25.67 35.38
N SER A 2 49.30 -26.76 34.63
CA SER A 2 48.29 -27.80 34.40
C SER A 2 48.00 -28.53 35.71
N LEU A 3 46.80 -29.10 35.86
CA LEU A 3 46.39 -29.87 37.05
C LEU A 3 47.39 -31.00 37.39
N GLU A 4 48.09 -31.52 36.39
CA GLU A 4 49.07 -32.62 36.51
C GLU A 4 50.35 -32.23 37.26
N GLU A 5 50.77 -30.95 37.25
CA GLU A 5 51.95 -30.49 38.02
C GLU A 5 51.64 -30.32 39.52
N LEU A 6 50.36 -30.28 39.88
CA LEU A 6 49.88 -30.11 41.26
C LEU A 6 49.79 -31.44 42.03
N GLU A 7 49.51 -32.55 41.35
CA GLU A 7 49.40 -33.88 41.98
C GLU A 7 50.77 -34.50 42.31
N MET A 8 51.82 -34.17 41.54
CA MET A 8 53.17 -34.74 41.72
C MET A 8 54.00 -34.09 42.85
N MET A 9 53.54 -32.98 43.44
CA MET A 9 54.21 -32.31 44.57
C MET A 9 53.60 -32.64 45.95
N ASP A 10 52.53 -33.44 45.99
CA ASP A 10 51.75 -33.72 47.21
C ASP A 10 52.49 -34.66 48.20
N GLN A 11 53.58 -35.31 47.78
CA GLN A 11 54.22 -36.39 48.57
C GLN A 11 55.61 -36.07 49.16
N SER A 12 56.27 -34.96 48.81
CA SER A 12 57.66 -34.73 49.25
C SER A 12 57.89 -33.57 50.23
N ASN A 13 56.96 -32.62 50.39
CA ASN A 13 57.03 -31.60 51.46
C ASN A 13 55.68 -30.87 51.64
N PRO A 14 54.78 -31.33 52.53
CA PRO A 14 53.47 -30.71 52.73
C PRO A 14 53.56 -29.28 53.30
N GLU A 15 54.61 -28.94 54.06
CA GLU A 15 54.79 -27.60 54.62
C GLU A 15 55.15 -26.56 53.55
N GLU A 16 56.04 -26.89 52.61
CA GLU A 16 56.46 -25.97 51.52
C GLU A 16 55.31 -25.74 50.51
N PHE A 17 54.48 -26.77 50.28
CA PHE A 17 53.29 -26.67 49.44
C PHE A 17 52.19 -25.81 50.08
N LEU A 18 51.94 -25.99 51.39
CA LEU A 18 51.03 -25.13 52.15
C LEU A 18 51.48 -23.66 52.18
N GLU A 19 52.79 -23.42 52.22
CA GLU A 19 53.38 -22.09 52.15
C GLU A 19 53.18 -21.44 50.77
N LYS A 20 53.45 -22.17 49.68
CA LYS A 20 53.18 -21.71 48.30
C LYS A 20 51.70 -21.44 48.04
N ILE A 21 50.79 -22.25 48.59
CA ILE A 21 49.34 -22.02 48.52
C ILE A 21 48.95 -20.75 49.29
N ARG A 22 49.49 -20.53 50.49
CA ARG A 22 49.23 -19.30 51.26
C ARG A 22 49.73 -18.05 50.53
N GLU A 23 50.89 -18.11 49.90
CA GLU A 23 51.39 -17.02 49.07
C GLU A 23 50.48 -16.76 47.86
N LYS A 24 50.03 -17.81 47.18
CA LYS A 24 49.08 -17.70 46.06
C LYS A 24 47.73 -17.11 46.49
N ILE A 25 47.20 -17.51 47.65
CA ILE A 25 45.97 -16.95 48.22
C ILE A 25 46.16 -15.47 48.57
N ARG A 26 47.32 -15.07 49.12
CA ARG A 26 47.63 -13.65 49.37
C ARG A 26 47.70 -12.84 48.08
N MET A 27 48.31 -13.38 47.03
CA MET A 27 48.36 -12.77 45.69
C MET A 27 46.97 -12.64 45.07
N LEU A 28 46.14 -13.69 45.14
CA LEU A 28 44.77 -13.64 44.63
C LEU A 28 43.89 -12.66 45.41
N ASN A 29 44.09 -12.54 46.73
CA ASN A 29 43.38 -11.56 47.56
C ASN A 29 43.81 -10.12 47.24
N SER A 30 45.11 -9.89 46.97
CA SER A 30 45.58 -8.57 46.55
C SER A 30 45.07 -8.21 45.15
N GLU A 31 45.07 -9.15 44.21
CA GLU A 31 44.47 -8.98 42.88
C GLU A 31 42.96 -8.70 42.97
N THR A 32 42.23 -9.45 43.77
CA THR A 32 40.78 -9.25 43.97
C THR A 32 40.50 -7.86 44.53
N ARG A 33 41.33 -7.38 45.47
CA ARG A 33 41.20 -6.02 46.03
C ARG A 33 41.48 -4.94 44.99
N ILE A 34 42.48 -5.13 44.12
CA ILE A 34 42.78 -4.22 43.01
C ILE A 34 41.62 -4.21 41.99
N LEU A 35 41.07 -5.37 41.66
CA LEU A 35 39.94 -5.51 40.76
C LEU A 35 38.68 -4.85 41.33
N GLN A 36 38.37 -5.03 42.61
CA GLN A 36 37.27 -4.36 43.29
C GLN A 36 37.42 -2.83 43.25
N SER A 37 38.64 -2.32 43.47
CA SER A 37 38.94 -0.89 43.34
C SER A 37 38.70 -0.39 41.91
N ARG A 38 39.17 -1.11 40.88
CA ARG A 38 38.92 -0.78 39.46
C ARG A 38 37.44 -0.77 39.12
N VAL A 39 36.68 -1.76 39.61
CA VAL A 39 35.22 -1.81 39.42
C VAL A 39 34.55 -0.59 40.04
N SER A 40 35.00 -0.13 41.22
CA SER A 40 34.47 1.08 41.86
C SER A 40 34.78 2.34 41.05
N THR A 41 35.99 2.48 40.50
CA THR A 41 36.37 3.60 39.64
C THR A 41 35.52 3.62 38.36
N ILE A 42 35.40 2.47 37.68
CA ILE A 42 34.58 2.35 36.48
C ILE A 42 33.11 2.67 36.78
N LYS A 43 32.57 2.23 37.92
CA LYS A 43 31.21 2.59 38.34
C LYS A 43 31.04 4.09 38.55
N HIS A 44 32.03 4.74 39.15
CA HIS A 44 32.02 6.19 39.32
C HIS A 44 32.08 6.91 37.97
N ASP A 45 32.94 6.46 37.06
CA ASP A 45 33.05 7.01 35.70
C ASP A 45 31.75 6.83 34.91
N ILE A 46 31.09 5.67 35.03
CA ILE A 46 29.76 5.45 34.42
C ILE A 46 28.73 6.43 35.02
N SER A 47 28.73 6.61 36.34
CA SER A 47 27.80 7.54 37.00
C SER A 47 28.02 8.99 36.57
N THR A 48 29.26 9.43 36.45
CA THR A 48 29.57 10.81 36.01
C THR A 48 29.23 11.02 34.53
N LYS A 49 29.53 10.04 33.67
CA LYS A 49 29.14 10.09 32.25
C LYS A 49 27.63 10.08 32.07
N ASN A 50 26.90 9.26 32.83
CA ASN A 50 25.43 9.24 32.79
C ASN A 50 24.81 10.57 33.24
N ALA A 51 25.36 11.19 34.29
CA ALA A 51 24.91 12.53 34.72
C ALA A 51 25.14 13.58 33.63
N SER A 52 26.31 13.56 32.97
CA SER A 52 26.61 14.48 31.85
C SER A 52 25.71 14.23 30.64
N ILE A 53 25.37 12.98 30.33
CA ILE A 53 24.42 12.61 29.27
C ILE A 53 23.02 13.15 29.59
N ALA A 54 22.55 12.99 30.83
CA ALA A 54 21.24 13.49 31.25
C ALA A 54 21.16 15.02 31.15
N GLU A 55 22.21 15.73 31.59
CA GLU A 55 22.29 17.19 31.46
C GLU A 55 22.27 17.64 29.98
N ASN A 56 23.04 16.97 29.12
CA ASN A 56 23.06 17.28 27.69
C ASN A 56 21.72 16.98 27.00
N MET A 57 21.04 15.90 27.38
CA MET A 57 19.70 15.58 26.86
C MET A 57 18.67 16.65 27.24
N GLU A 58 18.71 17.18 28.46
CA GLU A 58 17.79 18.23 28.88
C GLU A 58 18.02 19.52 28.08
N ARG A 59 19.29 19.88 27.82
CA ARG A 59 19.64 21.03 26.95
C ARG A 59 19.14 20.83 25.51
N ILE A 60 19.27 19.64 24.95
CA ILE A 60 18.73 19.31 23.62
C ILE A 60 17.20 19.42 23.62
N ARG A 61 16.53 18.92 24.67
CA ARG A 61 15.07 18.97 24.80
C ARG A 61 14.53 20.40 24.84
N LEU A 62 15.23 21.33 25.51
CA LEU A 62 14.90 22.75 25.49
C LEU A 62 15.01 23.35 24.08
N ASN A 63 16.04 22.96 23.32
CA ASN A 63 16.20 23.38 21.93
C ASN A 63 15.16 22.75 20.98
N LYS A 64 14.58 21.60 21.35
CA LYS A 64 13.50 20.92 20.60
C LYS A 64 12.10 21.47 20.90
N GLN A 65 11.97 22.53 21.68
CA GLN A 65 10.65 23.12 21.94
C GLN A 65 10.05 23.75 20.68
N LEU A 66 8.76 23.52 20.49
CA LEU A 66 7.98 24.18 19.46
C LEU A 66 7.95 25.70 19.73
N PRO A 67 8.01 26.56 18.70
CA PRO A 67 7.93 26.27 17.27
C PRO A 67 9.29 26.09 16.57
N TYR A 68 9.39 25.10 15.68
CA TYR A 68 10.51 24.90 14.76
C TYR A 68 10.10 25.21 13.32
N LEU A 69 11.08 25.51 12.48
CA LEU A 69 10.92 25.75 11.05
C LEU A 69 11.07 24.42 10.29
N VAL A 70 10.31 24.23 9.22
CA VAL A 70 10.44 23.06 8.35
C VAL A 70 11.35 23.42 7.17
N GLY A 71 12.31 22.57 6.85
CA GLY A 71 13.18 22.70 5.70
C GLY A 71 13.30 21.41 4.90
N ASN A 72 13.83 21.53 3.68
CA ASN A 72 14.15 20.39 2.82
C ASN A 72 15.66 20.40 2.51
N VAL A 73 16.31 19.25 2.67
CA VAL A 73 17.72 19.07 2.34
C VAL A 73 17.87 19.03 0.82
N VAL A 74 18.56 20.00 0.23
CA VAL A 74 18.75 20.05 -1.23
C VAL A 74 19.89 19.13 -1.63
N GLU A 75 21.02 19.28 -0.95
CA GLU A 75 22.25 18.57 -1.26
C GLU A 75 23.09 18.43 0.01
N VAL A 76 23.74 17.27 0.15
CA VAL A 76 24.75 17.02 1.17
C VAL A 76 26.08 17.09 0.43
N LEU A 77 26.84 18.15 0.68
CA LEU A 77 28.07 18.43 -0.07
C LEU A 77 29.24 17.61 0.47
N ASP A 78 29.32 17.44 1.79
CA ASP A 78 30.39 16.71 2.49
C ASP A 78 29.86 16.07 3.79
N ASP A 79 30.68 15.21 4.43
CA ASP A 79 30.39 14.61 5.75
C ASP A 79 30.24 15.63 6.90
N GLN A 80 30.34 16.93 6.62
CA GLN A 80 30.21 17.98 7.62
C GLN A 80 29.21 19.06 7.25
N SER A 81 28.67 19.10 6.03
CA SER A 81 27.84 20.20 5.59
C SER A 81 26.69 19.79 4.67
N ALA A 82 25.55 20.45 4.87
CA ALA A 82 24.36 20.28 4.07
C ALA A 82 23.79 21.65 3.66
N VAL A 83 23.24 21.70 2.45
CA VAL A 83 22.44 22.82 1.98
C VAL A 83 20.99 22.51 2.30
N VAL A 84 20.37 23.35 3.13
CA VAL A 84 18.96 23.21 3.49
C VAL A 84 18.19 24.42 3.00
N ASN A 85 17.09 24.16 2.33
CA ASN A 85 16.10 25.18 1.99
C ASN A 85 15.03 25.21 3.06
N ALA A 86 14.98 26.32 3.81
CA ALA A 86 13.90 26.57 4.73
C ALA A 86 12.58 26.84 3.99
N SER A 87 11.44 26.59 4.64
CA SER A 87 10.11 26.90 4.10
C SER A 87 9.90 28.38 3.78
N THR A 88 10.72 29.26 4.35
CA THR A 88 10.80 30.70 4.01
C THR A 88 11.49 30.98 2.66
N ARG A 89 11.84 29.94 1.89
CA ARG A 89 12.58 30.01 0.61
C ARG A 89 14.00 30.55 0.74
N MET A 90 14.55 30.59 1.95
CA MET A 90 15.93 30.93 2.18
C MET A 90 16.78 29.65 2.17
N SER A 91 17.78 29.62 1.30
CA SER A 91 18.80 28.58 1.29
C SER A 91 19.88 28.90 2.31
N SER A 92 20.10 28.01 3.28
CA SER A 92 21.15 28.15 4.29
C SER A 92 22.16 27.01 4.14
N TYR A 93 23.44 27.38 4.18
CA TYR A 93 24.54 26.44 4.28
C TYR A 93 24.81 26.16 5.76
N LEU A 94 24.66 24.90 6.18
CA LEU A 94 24.71 24.53 7.58
C LEU A 94 25.70 23.39 7.81
N PRO A 95 26.57 23.50 8.85
CA PRO A 95 27.33 22.35 9.30
C PRO A 95 26.39 21.35 9.98
N ILE A 96 26.54 20.06 9.68
CA ILE A 96 25.73 19.01 10.31
C ILE A 96 26.21 18.85 11.75
N THR A 97 25.35 19.18 12.71
CA THR A 97 25.68 19.29 14.14
C THR A 97 25.87 17.94 14.85
N GLY A 98 25.91 16.82 14.10
CA GLY A 98 26.09 15.47 14.65
C GLY A 98 24.92 14.91 15.44
N LEU A 99 23.82 15.67 15.59
CA LEU A 99 22.56 15.20 16.20
C LEU A 99 21.85 14.15 15.33
N ILE A 100 21.98 14.28 14.00
CA ILE A 100 21.51 13.31 13.03
C ILE A 100 22.74 12.81 12.27
N PRO A 101 22.93 11.48 12.16
CA PRO A 101 24.02 10.96 11.36
C PRO A 101 23.78 11.24 9.88
N ASN A 102 24.80 11.64 9.14
CA ASN A 102 24.69 11.98 7.72
C ASN A 102 24.17 10.82 6.86
N SER A 103 24.41 9.58 7.29
CA SER A 103 23.91 8.37 6.64
C SER A 103 22.38 8.32 6.52
N GLU A 104 21.67 9.02 7.41
CA GLU A 104 20.20 9.07 7.43
C GLU A 104 19.63 10.21 6.58
N LEU A 105 20.45 11.21 6.22
CA LEU A 105 20.05 12.36 5.45
C LEU A 105 20.26 12.08 3.96
N ARG A 106 19.18 12.15 3.20
CA ARG A 106 19.20 12.08 1.75
C ARG A 106 18.71 13.40 1.16
N PRO A 107 19.22 13.79 -0.01
CA PRO A 107 18.62 14.88 -0.79
C PRO A 107 17.11 14.67 -0.95
N GLY A 108 16.32 15.67 -0.61
CA GLY A 108 14.86 15.65 -0.64
C GLY A 108 14.17 15.36 0.69
N ASP A 109 14.92 15.00 1.75
CA ASP A 109 14.36 14.73 3.06
C ASP A 109 13.87 16.01 3.76
N LEU A 110 12.73 15.89 4.44
CA LEU A 110 12.19 16.95 5.30
C LEU A 110 12.88 16.92 6.66
N VAL A 111 13.33 18.09 7.09
CA VAL A 111 14.06 18.27 8.35
C VAL A 111 13.47 19.41 9.17
N ALA A 112 13.48 19.25 10.48
CA ALA A 112 13.14 20.29 11.43
C ALA A 112 14.38 21.13 11.74
N LEU A 113 14.21 22.44 11.54
CA LEU A 113 15.21 23.48 11.75
C LEU A 113 14.83 24.31 12.97
N HIS A 114 15.79 24.67 13.80
CA HIS A 114 15.55 25.65 14.85
C HIS A 114 15.31 27.04 14.24
N LYS A 115 14.32 27.78 14.75
CA LYS A 115 13.87 29.06 14.16
C LYS A 115 14.95 30.15 14.10
N ASP A 116 15.85 30.20 15.10
CA ASP A 116 16.81 31.30 15.25
C ASP A 116 18.18 30.97 14.66
N THR A 117 18.60 29.70 14.76
CA THR A 117 19.94 29.25 14.41
C THR A 117 19.96 28.44 13.10
N ASN A 118 18.79 28.11 12.55
CA ASN A 118 18.61 27.23 11.40
C ASN A 118 19.34 25.89 11.55
N ILE A 119 19.62 25.42 12.77
CA ILE A 119 20.27 24.13 12.99
C ILE A 119 19.26 23.01 12.77
N VAL A 120 19.64 22.01 11.97
CA VAL A 120 18.89 20.76 11.83
C VAL A 120 19.03 19.95 13.12
N PHE A 121 17.91 19.56 13.74
CA PHE A 121 17.93 18.76 14.96
C PHE A 121 17.13 17.45 14.86
N GLU A 122 16.18 17.37 13.94
CA GLU A 122 15.37 16.16 13.74
C GLU A 122 14.94 15.99 12.28
N LYS A 123 14.93 14.73 11.82
CA LYS A 123 14.37 14.37 10.53
C LYS A 123 12.86 14.20 10.68
N LEU A 124 12.10 14.90 9.85
CA LEU A 124 10.65 14.76 9.83
C LEU A 124 10.27 13.58 8.93
N PRO A 125 9.17 12.87 9.25
CA PRO A 125 8.61 11.90 8.32
C PRO A 125 8.30 12.58 6.98
N PRO A 126 8.43 11.86 5.84
CA PRO A 126 8.10 12.41 4.54
C PRO A 126 6.65 12.89 4.53
N ASP A 127 6.45 14.14 4.08
CA ASP A 127 5.11 14.70 3.92
C ASP A 127 4.51 14.16 2.63
N TYR A 128 3.46 13.36 2.78
CA TYR A 128 2.66 12.92 1.65
C TYR A 128 1.54 13.92 1.43
N ASP A 129 1.22 14.22 0.17
CA ASP A 129 0.07 15.05 -0.14
C ASP A 129 -1.19 14.54 0.61
N MET A 130 -1.94 15.46 1.22
CA MET A 130 -3.17 15.11 1.95
C MET A 130 -4.13 14.28 1.09
N LYS A 131 -4.13 14.51 -0.24
CA LYS A 131 -4.91 13.72 -1.19
C LYS A 131 -4.50 12.26 -1.18
N VAL A 132 -3.20 11.96 -1.12
CA VAL A 132 -2.66 10.59 -1.08
C VAL A 132 -2.97 9.92 0.26
N GLY A 133 -2.93 10.65 1.37
CA GLY A 133 -3.39 10.17 2.67
C GLY A 133 -4.86 9.73 2.66
N GLY A 134 -5.71 10.43 1.90
CA GLY A 134 -7.12 10.07 1.67
C GLY A 134 -7.35 8.92 0.67
N MET A 135 -6.35 8.59 -0.16
CA MET A 135 -6.42 7.46 -1.11
C MET A 135 -6.19 6.11 -0.43
N VAL A 136 -5.55 6.11 0.74
CA VAL A 136 -5.45 4.90 1.57
C VAL A 136 -6.83 4.63 2.16
N LEU A 137 -7.44 3.52 1.73
CA LEU A 137 -8.55 2.97 2.47
C LEU A 137 -7.99 2.47 3.80
N LYS A 138 -8.19 3.26 4.86
CA LYS A 138 -7.92 2.83 6.23
C LYS A 138 -8.65 1.50 6.45
N SER A 139 -7.97 0.58 7.12
CA SER A 139 -8.47 -0.77 7.44
C SER A 139 -9.90 -0.80 8.00
N ASP A 140 -10.32 0.27 8.69
CA ASP A 140 -11.64 0.41 9.31
C ASP A 140 -12.80 0.75 8.33
N ALA A 141 -12.49 0.98 7.05
CA ALA A 141 -13.47 1.29 6.01
C ALA A 141 -13.40 0.29 4.83
N LYS A 142 -12.92 -0.93 5.06
CA LYS A 142 -13.05 -2.01 4.07
C LYS A 142 -14.52 -2.43 4.03
N PRO A 143 -15.25 -2.27 2.91
CA PRO A 143 -16.47 -3.02 2.73
C PRO A 143 -16.08 -4.50 2.64
N ASP A 144 -16.60 -5.33 3.55
CA ASP A 144 -16.42 -6.78 3.56
C ASP A 144 -17.22 -7.41 2.40
N GLU A 145 -16.81 -7.10 1.17
CA GLU A 145 -17.29 -7.77 -0.03
C GLU A 145 -16.51 -9.07 -0.17
N THR A 146 -17.21 -10.19 -0.12
CA THR A 146 -16.60 -11.52 -0.30
C THR A 146 -16.74 -11.95 -1.76
N TYR A 147 -15.93 -12.93 -2.18
CA TYR A 147 -16.08 -13.53 -3.52
C TYR A 147 -17.45 -14.19 -3.73
N GLU A 148 -18.16 -14.54 -2.65
CA GLU A 148 -19.51 -15.07 -2.72
C GLU A 148 -20.55 -14.05 -3.22
N ASP A 149 -20.25 -12.76 -3.05
CA ASP A 149 -21.07 -11.66 -3.55
C ASP A 149 -20.83 -11.38 -5.05
N ILE A 150 -19.90 -12.09 -5.69
CA ILE A 150 -19.57 -11.96 -7.11
C ILE A 150 -20.15 -13.14 -7.88
N GLY A 151 -21.19 -12.88 -8.68
CA GLY A 151 -21.84 -13.91 -9.49
C GLY A 151 -21.25 -14.04 -10.91
N GLY A 152 -21.01 -15.28 -11.34
CA GLY A 152 -20.80 -15.63 -12.76
C GLY A 152 -19.42 -15.33 -13.35
N LEU A 153 -18.43 -14.97 -12.53
CA LEU A 153 -17.07 -14.60 -12.95
C LEU A 153 -16.00 -15.54 -12.38
N GLU A 154 -16.31 -16.83 -12.25
CA GLU A 154 -15.44 -17.83 -11.60
C GLU A 154 -14.04 -17.91 -12.23
N ARG A 155 -13.98 -17.91 -13.57
CA ARG A 155 -12.70 -17.93 -14.30
C ARG A 155 -11.85 -16.69 -14.02
N GLN A 156 -12.47 -15.50 -14.04
CA GLN A 156 -11.77 -14.24 -13.75
C GLN A 156 -11.30 -14.20 -12.28
N ILE A 157 -12.06 -14.82 -11.37
CA ILE A 157 -11.68 -14.98 -9.96
C ILE A 157 -10.45 -15.85 -9.81
N GLU A 158 -10.39 -16.97 -10.50
CA GLU A 158 -9.20 -17.84 -10.52
C GLU A 158 -7.98 -17.11 -11.08
N GLU A 159 -8.09 -16.49 -12.26
CA GLU A 159 -6.99 -15.75 -12.90
C GLU A 159 -6.46 -14.60 -12.01
N LEU A 160 -7.34 -13.87 -11.32
CA LEU A 160 -6.93 -12.80 -10.39
C LEU A 160 -6.28 -13.38 -9.11
N ASN A 161 -6.82 -14.46 -8.56
CA ASN A 161 -6.28 -15.12 -7.38
C ASN A 161 -4.86 -15.66 -7.65
N GLU A 162 -4.63 -16.29 -8.80
CA GLU A 162 -3.32 -16.77 -9.21
C GLU A 162 -2.31 -15.63 -9.37
N ALA A 163 -2.73 -14.50 -9.94
CA ALA A 163 -1.83 -13.37 -10.16
C ALA A 163 -1.45 -12.66 -8.86
N ILE A 164 -2.41 -12.42 -7.97
CA ILE A 164 -2.24 -11.53 -6.81
C ILE A 164 -2.17 -12.30 -5.50
N VAL A 165 -3.16 -13.13 -5.21
CA VAL A 165 -3.25 -13.81 -3.91
C VAL A 165 -2.10 -14.80 -3.75
N LEU A 166 -1.83 -15.61 -4.79
CA LEU A 166 -0.77 -16.62 -4.76
C LEU A 166 0.61 -15.99 -4.55
N SER A 167 0.87 -14.85 -5.19
CA SER A 167 2.15 -14.14 -5.09
C SER A 167 2.36 -13.47 -3.73
N LEU A 168 1.29 -13.03 -3.06
CA LEU A 168 1.35 -12.47 -1.71
C LEU A 168 1.41 -13.55 -0.62
N THR A 169 0.70 -14.66 -0.78
CA THR A 169 0.60 -15.72 0.24
C THR A 169 1.74 -16.72 0.18
N TYR A 170 2.25 -17.04 -1.00
CA TYR A 170 3.27 -18.09 -1.19
C TYR A 170 4.44 -17.63 -2.08
N PRO A 171 5.20 -16.60 -1.67
CA PRO A 171 6.37 -16.14 -2.44
C PRO A 171 7.42 -17.24 -2.63
N GLU A 172 7.58 -18.13 -1.65
CA GLU A 172 8.54 -19.25 -1.72
C GLU A 172 8.32 -20.17 -2.93
N ARG A 173 7.08 -20.35 -3.38
CA ARG A 173 6.79 -21.20 -4.55
C ARG A 173 7.35 -20.60 -5.83
N PHE A 174 7.33 -19.27 -5.95
CA PHE A 174 7.92 -18.55 -7.08
C PHE A 174 9.45 -18.63 -7.03
N ALA A 175 10.05 -18.48 -5.85
CA ALA A 175 11.49 -18.61 -5.65
C ALA A 175 12.01 -20.01 -6.00
N LYS A 176 11.32 -21.09 -5.57
CA LYS A 176 11.69 -22.48 -5.90
C LYS A 176 11.63 -22.77 -7.40
N LEU A 177 10.68 -22.17 -8.11
CA LEU A 177 10.50 -22.33 -9.55
C LEU A 177 11.35 -21.35 -10.37
N ASN A 178 12.07 -20.41 -9.74
CA ASN A 178 12.82 -19.33 -10.39
C ASN A 178 11.99 -18.52 -11.41
N ILE A 179 10.69 -18.37 -11.16
CA ILE A 179 9.79 -17.57 -11.99
C ILE A 179 9.50 -16.23 -11.32
N LYS A 180 9.49 -15.15 -12.10
CA LYS A 180 9.10 -13.84 -11.58
C LYS A 180 7.57 -13.76 -11.48
N PRO A 181 7.00 -13.37 -10.33
CA PRO A 181 5.57 -13.17 -10.22
C PRO A 181 5.12 -12.02 -11.12
N PRO A 182 3.88 -12.05 -11.63
CA PRO A 182 3.35 -10.94 -12.41
C PRO A 182 3.31 -9.66 -11.55
N LYS A 183 3.67 -8.53 -12.15
CA LYS A 183 3.71 -7.23 -11.46
C LYS A 183 2.34 -6.58 -11.38
N GLY A 184 1.57 -6.67 -12.47
CA GLY A 184 0.29 -6.00 -12.59
C GLY A 184 -0.75 -6.80 -13.38
N VAL A 185 -2.01 -6.52 -13.05
CA VAL A 185 -3.19 -7.09 -13.71
C VAL A 185 -4.01 -5.95 -14.30
N LEU A 186 -4.39 -6.07 -15.58
CA LEU A 186 -5.33 -5.19 -16.25
C LEU A 186 -6.68 -5.88 -16.40
N MET A 187 -7.72 -5.27 -15.85
CA MET A 187 -9.11 -5.69 -16.00
C MET A 187 -9.79 -4.81 -17.05
N TYR A 188 -10.29 -5.41 -18.13
CA TYR A 188 -10.97 -4.69 -19.20
C TYR A 188 -12.31 -5.32 -19.58
N GLY A 189 -13.21 -4.55 -20.22
CA GLY A 189 -14.55 -5.01 -20.58
C GLY A 189 -15.63 -3.91 -20.50
N PRO A 190 -16.91 -4.23 -20.73
CA PRO A 190 -17.99 -3.26 -20.61
C PRO A 190 -18.16 -2.73 -19.17
N PRO A 191 -18.68 -1.50 -18.99
CA PRO A 191 -19.01 -0.97 -17.68
C PRO A 191 -20.15 -1.76 -17.03
N GLY A 192 -20.12 -1.84 -15.69
CA GLY A 192 -21.14 -2.55 -14.91
C GLY A 192 -20.97 -4.07 -14.85
N THR A 193 -19.80 -4.60 -15.22
CA THR A 193 -19.41 -6.01 -15.08
C THR A 193 -18.72 -6.33 -13.74
N GLY A 194 -18.58 -5.34 -12.84
CA GLY A 194 -18.10 -5.56 -11.47
C GLY A 194 -16.58 -5.52 -11.27
N LYS A 195 -15.81 -4.90 -12.17
CA LYS A 195 -14.34 -4.76 -12.03
C LYS A 195 -13.91 -4.10 -10.72
N THR A 196 -14.54 -2.99 -10.35
CA THR A 196 -14.26 -2.29 -9.10
C THR A 196 -14.63 -3.13 -7.87
N LEU A 197 -15.72 -3.91 -7.95
CA LEU A 197 -16.17 -4.82 -6.90
C LEU A 197 -15.17 -5.98 -6.74
N MET A 198 -14.70 -6.53 -7.85
CA MET A 198 -13.67 -7.58 -7.88
C MET A 198 -12.35 -7.15 -7.22
N ALA A 199 -11.90 -5.91 -7.48
CA ALA A 199 -10.71 -5.36 -6.83
C ALA A 199 -10.88 -5.24 -5.31
N ARG A 200 -12.06 -4.81 -4.84
CA ARG A 200 -12.38 -4.69 -3.41
C ARG A 200 -12.42 -6.03 -2.71
N ALA A 201 -13.06 -7.03 -3.32
CA ALA A 201 -13.11 -8.39 -2.77
C ALA A 201 -11.72 -9.02 -2.65
N CYS A 202 -10.85 -8.78 -3.63
CA CYS A 202 -9.45 -9.21 -3.58
C CYS A 202 -8.68 -8.56 -2.42
N ALA A 203 -8.92 -7.27 -2.18
CA ALA A 203 -8.31 -6.53 -1.08
C ALA A 203 -8.77 -6.97 0.31
N SER A 204 -10.05 -7.36 0.44
CA SER A 204 -10.56 -7.94 1.68
C SER A 204 -9.91 -9.30 1.96
N LYS A 205 -9.87 -10.21 0.97
CA LYS A 205 -9.30 -11.56 1.15
C LYS A 205 -7.80 -11.59 1.49
N THR A 206 -7.03 -10.67 0.92
CA THR A 206 -5.56 -10.64 1.10
C THR A 206 -5.12 -9.94 2.38
N ASN A 207 -6.02 -9.28 3.10
CA ASN A 207 -5.70 -8.40 4.24
C ASN A 207 -4.59 -7.36 3.97
N ALA A 208 -4.26 -7.11 2.71
CA ALA A 208 -3.26 -6.13 2.31
C ALA A 208 -3.79 -4.70 2.48
N THR A 209 -2.86 -3.73 2.52
CA THR A 209 -3.19 -2.32 2.40
C THR A 209 -3.76 -2.08 1.01
N PHE A 210 -4.93 -1.46 0.91
CA PHE A 210 -5.55 -1.17 -0.38
C PHE A 210 -5.51 0.34 -0.65
N LEU A 211 -4.77 0.71 -1.69
CA LEU A 211 -4.66 2.09 -2.15
C LEU A 211 -5.56 2.26 -3.37
N LYS A 212 -6.65 3.02 -3.22
CA LYS A 212 -7.56 3.31 -4.33
C LYS A 212 -7.15 4.63 -4.97
N LEU A 213 -6.82 4.56 -6.25
CA LEU A 213 -6.48 5.68 -7.08
C LEU A 213 -7.46 5.73 -8.25
N ALA A 214 -8.11 6.86 -8.48
CA ALA A 214 -8.93 7.06 -9.67
C ALA A 214 -8.11 7.81 -10.74
N GLY A 215 -8.11 7.32 -11.98
CA GLY A 215 -7.41 7.94 -13.11
C GLY A 215 -7.69 9.44 -13.25
N PRO A 216 -8.96 9.90 -13.19
CA PRO A 216 -9.29 11.32 -13.24
C PRO A 216 -8.69 12.16 -12.10
N GLN A 217 -8.41 11.58 -10.92
CA GLN A 217 -7.78 12.31 -9.81
C GLN A 217 -6.31 12.66 -10.10
N LEU A 218 -5.66 11.93 -11.01
CA LEU A 218 -4.28 12.20 -11.42
C LEU A 218 -4.18 13.35 -12.41
N VAL A 219 -5.29 13.73 -13.06
CA VAL A 219 -5.32 14.86 -13.97
C VAL A 219 -5.49 16.14 -13.16
N GLN A 220 -4.42 16.92 -13.03
CA GLN A 220 -4.40 18.19 -12.30
C GLN A 220 -4.17 19.37 -13.26
N MET A 221 -4.65 20.56 -12.87
CA MET A 221 -4.44 21.80 -13.65
C MET A 221 -3.00 22.34 -13.53
N TYR A 222 -2.33 22.02 -12.42
CA TYR A 222 -0.96 22.48 -12.14
C TYR A 222 0.05 21.49 -12.73
N ILE A 223 1.05 22.04 -13.41
CA ILE A 223 2.09 21.27 -14.09
C ILE A 223 2.96 20.53 -13.06
N GLY A 224 3.06 19.21 -13.19
CA GLY A 224 3.89 18.36 -12.34
C GLY A 224 3.23 17.88 -11.05
N ASP A 225 2.04 18.39 -10.70
CA ASP A 225 1.32 17.94 -9.51
C ASP A 225 0.82 16.49 -9.67
N GLY A 226 0.35 16.12 -10.88
CA GLY A 226 -0.06 14.75 -11.17
C GLY A 226 1.10 13.76 -11.01
N ALA A 227 2.27 14.11 -11.56
CA ALA A 227 3.49 13.31 -11.43
C ALA A 227 4.02 13.24 -9.98
N ARG A 228 3.86 14.30 -9.18
CA ARG A 228 4.18 14.25 -7.73
C ARG A 228 3.25 13.28 -7.01
N LEU A 229 1.95 13.37 -7.27
CA LEU A 229 0.94 12.53 -6.63
C LEU A 229 1.17 11.04 -6.92
N VAL A 230 1.55 10.68 -8.14
CA VAL A 230 1.93 9.31 -8.49
C VAL A 230 3.13 8.84 -7.66
N ARG A 231 4.20 9.64 -7.58
CA ARG A 231 5.39 9.31 -6.79
C ARG A 231 5.08 9.11 -5.31
N ASP A 232 4.29 10.01 -4.74
CA ASP A 232 3.87 9.95 -3.33
C ASP A 232 3.02 8.72 -3.05
N ALA A 233 2.07 8.39 -3.95
CA ALA A 233 1.25 7.18 -3.84
C ALA A 233 2.09 5.89 -3.84
N PHE A 234 3.09 5.80 -4.72
CA PHE A 234 4.00 4.65 -4.74
C PHE A 234 4.96 4.62 -3.56
N ALA A 235 5.42 5.77 -3.06
CA ALA A 235 6.25 5.85 -1.86
C ALA A 235 5.47 5.37 -0.62
N LEU A 236 4.21 5.80 -0.48
CA LEU A 236 3.33 5.32 0.59
C LEU A 236 3.04 3.82 0.49
N ALA A 237 2.87 3.30 -0.73
CA ALA A 237 2.69 1.87 -0.96
C ALA A 237 3.94 1.04 -0.58
N LYS A 238 5.14 1.62 -0.74
CA LYS A 238 6.41 1.01 -0.32
C LYS A 238 6.59 1.01 1.20
N GLU A 239 6.03 1.98 1.89
CA GLU A 239 6.05 2.02 3.37
C GLU A 239 5.08 1.00 3.97
N LYS A 240 3.89 0.85 3.37
CA LYS A 240 2.77 0.03 3.93
C LYS A 240 2.65 -1.40 3.40
N LYS A 241 3.77 -2.06 3.11
CA LYS A 241 3.78 -3.42 2.52
C LYS A 241 3.16 -4.45 3.49
N PRO A 242 2.39 -5.45 2.99
CA PRO A 242 1.99 -5.68 1.59
C PRO A 242 0.86 -4.74 1.12
N THR A 243 0.97 -4.22 -0.12
CA THR A 243 0.04 -3.22 -0.67
C THR A 243 -0.49 -3.61 -2.05
N ILE A 244 -1.79 -3.42 -2.26
CA ILE A 244 -2.43 -3.48 -3.58
C ILE A 244 -2.82 -2.05 -4.00
N ILE A 245 -2.30 -1.59 -5.13
CA ILE A 245 -2.67 -0.32 -5.75
C ILE A 245 -3.73 -0.61 -6.81
N PHE A 246 -4.94 -0.08 -6.61
CA PHE A 246 -6.03 -0.17 -7.57
C PHE A 246 -6.19 1.16 -8.31
N ILE A 247 -5.97 1.14 -9.62
CA ILE A 247 -6.16 2.27 -10.53
C ILE A 247 -7.46 2.05 -11.29
N ASP A 248 -8.50 2.81 -10.96
CA ASP A 248 -9.76 2.81 -11.72
C ASP A 248 -9.69 3.82 -12.87
N GLU A 249 -10.39 3.56 -13.97
CA GLU A 249 -10.44 4.47 -15.14
C GLU A 249 -9.05 4.91 -15.63
N ILE A 250 -8.13 3.95 -15.83
CA ILE A 250 -6.78 4.23 -16.32
C ILE A 250 -6.78 4.83 -17.74
N ASP A 251 -7.88 4.74 -18.47
CA ASP A 251 -8.08 5.42 -19.74
C ASP A 251 -8.04 6.95 -19.65
N ALA A 252 -8.33 7.53 -18.49
CA ALA A 252 -8.21 8.98 -18.28
C ALA A 252 -6.76 9.49 -18.40
N ILE A 253 -5.77 8.64 -18.07
CA ILE A 253 -4.35 8.98 -18.12
C ILE A 253 -3.59 8.26 -19.23
N GLY A 254 -4.11 7.11 -19.67
CA GLY A 254 -3.44 6.18 -20.57
C GLY A 254 -3.85 6.32 -22.02
N ALA A 255 -4.56 7.38 -22.41
CA ALA A 255 -5.05 7.57 -23.77
C ALA A 255 -3.90 7.66 -24.78
N LYS A 256 -4.04 6.95 -25.89
CA LYS A 256 -3.09 6.95 -27.00
C LYS A 256 -3.03 8.35 -27.62
N ARG A 257 -1.81 8.78 -27.92
CA ARG A 257 -1.48 10.06 -28.56
C ARG A 257 -2.42 10.39 -29.72
N SER A 258 -3.18 11.48 -29.59
CA SER A 258 -3.67 12.26 -30.72
C SER A 258 -2.79 13.50 -30.84
N ASP A 259 -2.35 13.84 -32.05
CA ASP A 259 -1.52 15.03 -32.37
C ASP A 259 -2.24 16.38 -32.13
N SER A 260 -3.29 16.40 -31.30
CA SER A 260 -3.95 17.62 -30.87
C SER A 260 -3.10 18.33 -29.82
N ASP A 261 -2.56 19.49 -30.18
CA ASP A 261 -1.58 20.28 -29.42
C ASP A 261 -2.20 21.02 -28.22
N GLN A 262 -3.05 20.34 -27.42
CA GLN A 262 -3.62 20.90 -26.20
C GLN A 262 -2.63 20.76 -25.04
N THR A 263 -2.34 21.87 -24.38
CA THR A 263 -1.45 21.94 -23.20
C THR A 263 -1.86 20.99 -22.08
N GLY A 264 -3.16 20.69 -21.93
CA GLY A 264 -3.67 19.73 -20.94
C GLY A 264 -3.24 18.29 -21.22
N ASP A 265 -3.19 17.87 -22.48
CA ASP A 265 -2.79 16.51 -22.87
C ASP A 265 -1.31 16.24 -22.56
N ARG A 266 -0.46 17.27 -22.62
CA ARG A 266 0.96 17.17 -22.25
C ARG A 266 1.18 16.85 -20.78
N GLU A 267 0.34 17.40 -19.88
CA GLU A 267 0.45 17.10 -18.43
C GLU A 267 -0.02 15.68 -18.11
N VAL A 268 -1.12 15.24 -18.74
CA VAL A 268 -1.60 13.86 -18.62
C VAL A 268 -0.53 12.88 -19.09
N GLN A 269 0.11 13.16 -20.22
CA GLN A 269 1.23 12.37 -20.73
C GLN A 269 2.41 12.33 -19.77
N ARG A 270 2.77 13.46 -19.16
CA ARG A 270 3.86 13.51 -18.18
C ARG A 270 3.56 12.63 -16.97
N THR A 271 2.33 12.68 -16.48
CA THR A 271 1.86 11.84 -15.37
C THR A 271 1.84 10.36 -15.74
N MET A 272 1.44 10.03 -16.97
CA MET A 272 1.51 8.67 -17.51
C MET A 272 2.96 8.16 -17.60
N LEU A 273 3.89 8.97 -18.12
CA LEU A 273 5.30 8.61 -18.21
C LEU A 273 5.90 8.37 -16.82
N GLU A 274 5.54 9.19 -15.84
CA GLU A 274 5.95 8.97 -14.45
C GLU A 274 5.38 7.68 -13.88
N LEU A 275 4.11 7.37 -14.14
CA LEU A 275 3.52 6.09 -13.77
C LEU A 275 4.30 4.92 -14.40
N LEU A 276 4.65 5.01 -15.68
CA LEU A 276 5.47 4.01 -16.37
C LEU A 276 6.86 3.85 -15.76
N ASN A 277 7.51 4.96 -15.42
CA ASN A 277 8.83 4.96 -14.77
C ASN A 277 8.76 4.30 -13.40
N GLN A 278 7.70 4.57 -12.61
CA GLN A 278 7.50 3.90 -11.33
C GLN A 278 7.28 2.40 -11.55
N LEU A 279 6.44 1.98 -12.50
CA LEU A 279 6.19 0.56 -12.84
C LEU A 279 7.46 -0.22 -13.24
N ASP A 280 8.31 0.40 -14.07
CA ASP A 280 9.55 -0.21 -14.56
C ASP A 280 10.66 -0.17 -13.50
N GLY A 281 10.75 0.94 -12.76
CA GLY A 281 11.73 1.18 -11.70
C GLY A 281 11.60 0.25 -10.49
N PHE A 282 10.51 -0.52 -10.39
CA PHE A 282 10.42 -1.65 -9.46
C PHE A 282 11.32 -2.80 -9.93
N SER A 283 12.55 -2.82 -9.42
CA SER A 283 13.28 -4.07 -9.21
C SER A 283 12.64 -4.80 -8.02
N SER A 284 12.03 -5.96 -8.30
CA SER A 284 11.83 -7.06 -7.33
C SER A 284 11.14 -6.73 -5.99
N SER A 285 10.23 -5.76 -5.92
CA SER A 285 9.31 -5.66 -4.77
C SER A 285 8.13 -6.59 -5.00
N GLU A 286 8.28 -7.86 -4.65
CA GLU A 286 7.25 -8.90 -4.80
C GLU A 286 5.94 -8.55 -4.06
N GLU A 287 6.00 -7.63 -3.10
CA GLU A 287 4.94 -7.31 -2.14
C GLU A 287 4.01 -6.17 -2.54
N VAL A 288 4.33 -5.42 -3.62
CA VAL A 288 3.43 -4.38 -4.16
C VAL A 288 2.82 -4.87 -5.47
N LYS A 289 1.49 -4.95 -5.50
CA LYS A 289 0.73 -5.41 -6.67
C LYS A 289 -0.15 -4.31 -7.21
N ILE A 290 -0.34 -4.32 -8.52
CA ILE A 290 -1.07 -3.26 -9.22
C ILE A 290 -2.23 -3.88 -9.97
N ILE A 291 -3.41 -3.32 -9.75
CA ILE A 291 -4.64 -3.68 -10.45
C ILE A 291 -5.10 -2.44 -11.19
N ALA A 292 -5.12 -2.48 -12.51
CA ALA A 292 -5.68 -1.42 -13.33
C ALA A 292 -7.03 -1.86 -13.91
N ALA A 293 -8.02 -0.97 -13.91
CA ALA A 293 -9.30 -1.20 -14.57
C ALA A 293 -9.52 -0.16 -15.69
N THR A 294 -9.94 -0.63 -16.86
CA THR A 294 -10.33 0.20 -17.99
C THR A 294 -11.62 -0.31 -18.60
N ASN A 295 -12.48 0.58 -19.10
CA ASN A 295 -13.64 0.16 -19.91
C ASN A 295 -13.31 0.03 -21.40
N ARG A 296 -12.22 0.68 -21.83
CA ARG A 296 -11.83 0.81 -23.23
C ARG A 296 -10.36 0.48 -23.37
N VAL A 297 -10.07 -0.74 -23.80
CA VAL A 297 -8.68 -1.19 -24.03
C VAL A 297 -8.12 -0.67 -25.36
N ASP A 298 -9.00 -0.30 -26.30
CA ASP A 298 -8.69 0.24 -27.63
C ASP A 298 -7.95 1.58 -27.59
N ILE A 299 -8.27 2.42 -26.59
CA ILE A 299 -7.68 3.75 -26.45
C ILE A 299 -6.40 3.76 -25.64
N LEU A 300 -6.01 2.66 -25.00
CA LEU A 300 -4.82 2.64 -24.15
C LEU A 300 -3.51 2.65 -24.95
N ASP A 301 -2.51 3.34 -24.42
CA ASP A 301 -1.16 3.34 -24.96
C ASP A 301 -0.57 1.90 -24.90
N PRO A 302 -0.09 1.35 -26.03
CA PRO A 302 0.60 0.06 -26.06
C PRO A 302 1.78 -0.05 -25.08
N ALA A 303 2.38 1.07 -24.68
CA ALA A 303 3.42 1.11 -23.66
C ALA A 303 2.95 0.52 -22.33
N LEU A 304 1.71 0.79 -21.90
CA LEU A 304 1.15 0.21 -20.66
C LEU A 304 0.92 -1.30 -20.78
N LEU A 305 0.61 -1.77 -21.99
CA LEU A 305 0.25 -3.16 -22.30
C LEU A 305 1.46 -4.09 -22.52
N ARG A 306 2.68 -3.55 -22.44
CA ARG A 306 3.93 -4.30 -22.64
C ARG A 306 4.20 -5.21 -21.43
N SER A 307 4.73 -6.40 -21.71
CA SER A 307 5.21 -7.34 -20.68
C SER A 307 6.26 -6.65 -19.79
N GLY A 308 6.16 -6.87 -18.48
CA GLY A 308 6.95 -6.22 -17.44
C GLY A 308 6.23 -5.10 -16.70
N ARG A 309 5.00 -4.76 -17.11
CA ARG A 309 4.12 -3.75 -16.48
C ARG A 309 2.78 -4.41 -16.13
N LEU A 310 1.85 -4.42 -17.09
CA LEU A 310 0.55 -5.09 -16.98
C LEU A 310 0.63 -6.46 -17.69
N ASP A 311 1.13 -7.44 -16.95
CA ASP A 311 1.44 -8.78 -17.48
C ASP A 311 0.17 -9.60 -17.76
N ARG A 312 -0.80 -9.55 -16.84
CA ARG A 312 -2.05 -10.30 -16.97
C ARG A 312 -3.17 -9.39 -17.45
N LYS A 313 -3.89 -9.81 -18.48
CA LYS A 313 -5.01 -9.09 -19.06
C LYS A 313 -6.25 -9.96 -18.88
N ILE A 314 -7.14 -9.54 -17.98
CA ILE A 314 -8.36 -10.26 -17.63
C ILE A 314 -9.53 -9.55 -18.30
N GLU A 315 -10.22 -10.29 -19.17
CA GLU A 315 -11.43 -9.83 -19.83
C GLU A 315 -12.66 -10.11 -18.98
N PHE A 316 -13.50 -9.10 -18.83
CA PHE A 316 -14.81 -9.17 -18.19
C PHE A 316 -15.89 -9.19 -19.27
N PRO A 317 -16.36 -10.38 -19.68
CA PRO A 317 -17.46 -10.50 -20.62
C PRO A 317 -18.78 -10.10 -19.96
N LEU A 318 -19.83 -9.95 -20.77
CA LEU A 318 -21.19 -9.85 -20.26
C LEU A 318 -21.58 -11.18 -19.58
N PRO A 319 -22.38 -11.14 -18.50
CA PRO A 319 -22.74 -12.33 -17.75
C PRO A 319 -23.63 -13.28 -18.58
N ASN A 320 -23.25 -14.56 -18.58
CA ASN A 320 -24.06 -15.65 -19.12
C ASN A 320 -25.38 -15.80 -18.35
N ALA A 321 -26.34 -16.57 -18.88
CA ALA A 321 -27.63 -16.83 -18.20
C ALA A 321 -27.45 -17.34 -16.75
N LEU A 322 -26.52 -18.28 -16.55
CA LEU A 322 -26.17 -18.78 -15.21
C LEU A 322 -25.58 -17.68 -14.31
N GLY A 323 -24.73 -16.83 -14.88
CA GLY A 323 -24.14 -15.69 -14.16
C GLY A 323 -25.21 -14.68 -13.73
N ARG A 324 -26.15 -14.35 -14.62
CA ARG A 324 -27.29 -13.45 -14.30
C ARG A 324 -28.17 -14.03 -13.21
N LYS A 325 -28.51 -15.32 -13.28
CA LYS A 325 -29.23 -16.04 -12.22
C LYS A 325 -28.53 -15.86 -10.87
N ARG A 326 -27.21 -16.06 -10.83
CA ARG A 326 -26.43 -15.93 -9.60
C ARG A 326 -26.41 -14.48 -9.08
N ILE A 327 -26.23 -13.49 -9.95
CA ILE A 327 -26.24 -12.07 -9.59
C ILE A 327 -27.60 -11.67 -9.01
N LEU A 328 -28.70 -12.07 -9.66
CA LEU A 328 -30.07 -11.82 -9.17
C LEU A 328 -30.29 -12.46 -7.80
N GLN A 329 -29.84 -13.69 -7.59
CA GLN A 329 -29.93 -14.38 -6.30
C GLN A 329 -29.17 -13.64 -5.19
N ILE A 330 -27.94 -13.19 -5.45
CA ILE A 330 -27.12 -12.47 -4.47
C ILE A 330 -27.81 -11.18 -4.02
N HIS A 331 -28.35 -10.41 -4.97
CA HIS A 331 -29.08 -9.19 -4.65
C HIS A 331 -30.43 -9.46 -3.98
N ALA A 332 -31.11 -10.56 -4.36
CA ALA A 332 -32.36 -11.00 -3.75
C ALA A 332 -32.18 -11.43 -2.28
N ARG A 333 -31.02 -11.97 -1.87
CA ARG A 333 -30.75 -12.32 -0.46
C ARG A 333 -30.90 -11.14 0.52
N LYS A 334 -30.72 -9.91 0.04
CA LYS A 334 -30.85 -8.69 0.86
C LYS A 334 -32.31 -8.23 0.98
N MET A 335 -33.26 -8.89 0.32
CA MET A 335 -34.66 -8.50 0.22
C MET A 335 -35.58 -9.63 0.67
N SER A 336 -36.79 -9.30 1.10
CA SER A 336 -37.83 -10.28 1.41
C SER A 336 -38.51 -10.74 0.12
N VAL A 337 -38.03 -11.84 -0.44
CA VAL A 337 -38.54 -12.45 -1.67
C VAL A 337 -39.35 -13.69 -1.34
N ARG A 338 -40.46 -13.90 -2.03
CA ARG A 338 -41.28 -15.12 -1.89
C ARG A 338 -40.57 -16.34 -2.49
N ASP A 339 -40.77 -17.51 -1.90
CA ASP A 339 -40.17 -18.78 -2.36
C ASP A 339 -40.61 -19.23 -3.77
N ASP A 340 -41.70 -18.64 -4.29
CA ASP A 340 -42.25 -18.90 -5.62
C ASP A 340 -41.45 -18.25 -6.76
N VAL A 341 -40.41 -17.46 -6.46
CA VAL A 341 -39.64 -16.74 -7.49
C VAL A 341 -38.65 -17.65 -8.20
N ASN A 342 -38.89 -17.88 -9.50
CA ASN A 342 -37.98 -18.63 -10.35
C ASN A 342 -36.90 -17.74 -11.00
N PHE A 343 -35.72 -17.69 -10.39
CA PHE A 343 -34.58 -16.95 -10.94
C PHE A 343 -34.05 -17.49 -12.29
N ASP A 344 -34.37 -18.72 -12.67
CA ASP A 344 -33.97 -19.26 -13.97
C ASP A 344 -34.73 -18.59 -15.11
N GLU A 345 -36.02 -18.35 -14.90
CA GLU A 345 -36.88 -17.66 -15.87
C GLU A 345 -36.48 -16.19 -16.00
N LEU A 346 -36.27 -15.50 -14.88
CA LEU A 346 -35.79 -14.12 -14.86
C LEU A 346 -34.43 -13.96 -15.57
N ALA A 347 -33.54 -14.94 -15.44
CA ALA A 347 -32.24 -14.93 -16.11
C ALA A 347 -32.36 -15.07 -17.64
N ARG A 348 -33.38 -15.79 -18.13
CA ARG A 348 -33.69 -15.91 -19.56
C ARG A 348 -34.32 -14.62 -20.10
N SER A 349 -35.16 -13.94 -19.32
CA SER A 349 -35.77 -12.66 -19.73
C SER A 349 -34.80 -11.47 -19.74
N THR A 350 -33.61 -11.60 -19.16
CA THR A 350 -32.61 -10.53 -19.00
C THR A 350 -31.42 -10.65 -19.97
N GLU A 351 -31.67 -11.06 -21.21
CA GLU A 351 -30.61 -11.18 -22.21
C GLU A 351 -29.87 -9.85 -22.47
N GLY A 352 -28.53 -9.92 -22.48
CA GLY A 352 -27.67 -8.76 -22.72
C GLY A 352 -27.58 -7.77 -21.54
N PHE A 353 -28.07 -8.14 -20.35
CA PHE A 353 -27.95 -7.30 -19.16
C PHE A 353 -26.53 -7.37 -18.57
N ASN A 354 -26.02 -6.22 -18.12
CA ASN A 354 -24.81 -6.18 -17.28
C ASN A 354 -25.18 -6.43 -15.80
N GLY A 355 -24.16 -6.65 -14.96
CA GLY A 355 -24.37 -6.89 -13.52
C GLY A 355 -25.04 -5.70 -12.83
N ALA A 356 -24.70 -4.48 -13.22
CA ALA A 356 -25.35 -3.26 -12.72
C ALA A 356 -26.85 -3.19 -13.05
N GLN A 357 -27.26 -3.61 -14.24
CA GLN A 357 -28.66 -3.68 -14.66
C GLN A 357 -29.40 -4.79 -13.91
N CYS A 358 -28.77 -5.94 -13.69
CA CYS A 358 -29.36 -7.00 -12.85
C CYS A 358 -29.63 -6.49 -11.43
N LYS A 359 -28.70 -5.73 -10.85
CA LYS A 359 -28.91 -5.04 -9.57
C LYS A 359 -30.06 -4.04 -9.64
N ALA A 360 -30.13 -3.24 -10.71
CA ALA A 360 -31.20 -2.27 -10.91
C ALA A 360 -32.57 -2.96 -10.98
N VAL A 361 -32.69 -4.11 -11.65
CA VAL A 361 -33.93 -4.90 -11.70
C VAL A 361 -34.40 -5.28 -10.29
N CYS A 362 -33.50 -5.75 -9.42
CA CYS A 362 -33.88 -6.07 -8.04
C CYS A 362 -34.39 -4.84 -7.27
N VAL A 363 -33.76 -3.68 -7.46
CA VAL A 363 -34.17 -2.43 -6.81
C VAL A 363 -35.53 -1.96 -7.32
N GLU A 364 -35.74 -1.97 -8.63
CA GLU A 364 -37.02 -1.56 -9.23
C GLU A 364 -38.15 -2.54 -8.88
N ALA A 365 -37.86 -3.84 -8.79
CA ALA A 365 -38.81 -4.84 -8.30
C ALA A 365 -39.26 -4.56 -6.85
N GLY A 366 -38.32 -4.18 -5.98
CA GLY A 366 -38.62 -3.75 -4.62
C GLY A 366 -39.47 -2.48 -4.58
N MET A 367 -39.19 -1.50 -5.44
CA MET A 367 -39.98 -0.28 -5.56
C MET A 367 -41.40 -0.57 -6.09
N ALA A 368 -41.54 -1.46 -7.08
CA ALA A 368 -42.83 -1.88 -7.61
C ALA A 368 -43.69 -2.60 -6.56
N ALA A 369 -43.08 -3.47 -5.75
CA ALA A 369 -43.74 -4.12 -4.63
C ALA A 369 -44.17 -3.10 -3.56
N LEU A 370 -43.31 -2.12 -3.25
CA LEU A 370 -43.60 -1.05 -2.28
C LEU A 370 -44.76 -0.16 -2.74
N ARG A 371 -44.84 0.21 -4.02
CA ARG A 371 -45.97 0.97 -4.59
C ARG A 371 -47.31 0.22 -4.49
N LYS A 372 -47.27 -1.11 -4.45
CA LYS A 372 -48.43 -2.01 -4.30
C LYS A 372 -48.69 -2.37 -2.83
N GLU A 373 -47.99 -1.74 -1.88
CA GLU A 373 -48.09 -1.98 -0.43
C GLU A 373 -47.86 -3.45 -0.02
N LYS A 374 -47.07 -4.20 -0.81
CA LYS A 374 -46.72 -5.59 -0.51
C LYS A 374 -45.51 -5.66 0.44
N THR A 375 -45.52 -6.64 1.34
CA THR A 375 -44.40 -6.96 2.24
C THR A 375 -43.36 -7.90 1.62
N GLU A 376 -43.75 -8.65 0.59
CA GLU A 376 -42.91 -9.61 -0.12
C GLU A 376 -42.90 -9.32 -1.62
N ILE A 377 -41.73 -9.50 -2.24
CA ILE A 377 -41.55 -9.34 -3.68
C ILE A 377 -42.00 -10.62 -4.40
N SER A 378 -42.91 -10.48 -5.36
CA SER A 378 -43.41 -11.57 -6.19
C SER A 378 -42.72 -11.61 -7.56
N GLN A 379 -42.83 -12.73 -8.29
CA GLN A 379 -42.22 -12.88 -9.62
C GLN A 379 -42.72 -11.82 -10.62
N ASN A 380 -44.00 -11.43 -10.52
CA ASN A 380 -44.57 -10.37 -11.35
C ASN A 380 -43.89 -9.01 -11.13
N ASP A 381 -43.51 -8.70 -9.89
CA ASP A 381 -42.85 -7.43 -9.58
C ASP A 381 -41.42 -7.38 -10.15
N PHE A 382 -40.73 -8.54 -10.25
CA PHE A 382 -39.47 -8.64 -11.00
C PHE A 382 -39.65 -8.45 -12.49
N MET A 383 -40.72 -9.00 -13.08
CA MET A 383 -41.03 -8.81 -14.51
C MET A 383 -41.33 -7.35 -14.83
N ASP A 384 -42.10 -6.66 -13.97
CA ASP A 384 -42.34 -5.21 -14.07
C ASP A 384 -41.01 -4.43 -14.01
N GLY A 385 -40.12 -4.80 -13.08
CA GLY A 385 -38.78 -4.21 -12.95
C GLY A 385 -37.91 -4.42 -14.19
N ILE A 386 -37.95 -5.59 -14.82
CA ILE A 386 -37.23 -5.86 -16.08
C ILE A 386 -37.75 -4.95 -17.20
N GLN A 387 -39.08 -4.80 -17.32
CA GLN A 387 -39.69 -3.93 -18.32
C GLN A 387 -39.31 -2.46 -18.10
N GLU A 388 -39.25 -1.99 -16.85
CA GLU A 388 -38.82 -0.62 -16.54
C GLU A 388 -37.34 -0.37 -16.87
N VAL A 389 -36.46 -1.33 -16.57
CA VAL A 389 -35.04 -1.22 -16.93
C VAL A 389 -34.84 -1.28 -18.46
N LEU A 390 -35.63 -2.09 -19.17
CA LEU A 390 -35.64 -2.14 -20.63
C LEU A 390 -36.20 -0.87 -21.27
N SER A 391 -37.24 -0.27 -20.70
CA SER A 391 -37.87 0.94 -21.24
C SER A 391 -36.92 2.14 -21.16
N ARG A 392 -36.14 2.25 -20.08
CA ARG A 392 -35.04 3.23 -19.96
C ARG A 392 -33.98 3.08 -21.07
N LYS A 393 -33.80 1.87 -21.62
CA LYS A 393 -32.93 1.59 -22.77
C LYS A 393 -33.60 1.90 -24.11
N LYS A 394 -34.93 1.75 -24.19
CA LYS A 394 -35.77 1.91 -25.39
C LYS A 394 -36.31 3.32 -25.63
N SER A 395 -35.84 4.36 -24.93
CA SER A 395 -36.25 5.76 -25.17
C SER A 395 -36.03 6.27 -26.60
N LYS A 396 -35.42 5.48 -27.50
CA LYS A 396 -35.64 5.61 -28.95
C LYS A 396 -36.94 4.86 -29.32
N LEU A 397 -38.05 5.61 -29.35
CA LEU A 397 -39.35 5.14 -29.87
C LEU A 397 -39.16 4.47 -31.23
N LEU A 398 -39.33 3.15 -31.27
CA LEU A 398 -39.54 2.40 -32.51
C LEU A 398 -41.05 2.34 -32.72
N TYR A 399 -41.56 3.27 -33.53
CA TYR A 399 -42.88 3.14 -34.14
C TYR A 399 -42.79 2.03 -35.19
N PHE A 400 -42.97 0.78 -34.78
CA PHE A 400 -43.28 -0.28 -35.73
C PHE A 400 -44.66 -0.83 -35.38
N THR A 401 -45.57 -0.53 -36.30
CA THR A 401 -46.95 -1.02 -36.40
C THR A 401 -46.99 -2.51 -36.71
#